data_AF-A0A6J8AZZ5-F1
#
_entry.id   AF-A0A6J8AZZ5-F1
#
_cell.length_a   1.000
_cell.length_b   1.000
_cell.length_c   1.000
_cell.angle_alpha   90.00
_cell.angle_beta   90.00
_cell.angle_gamma   90.00
#
_symmetry.space_group_name_H-M   'P 1'
#
loop_
_entity.id
_entity.type
_entity.pdbx_description
1 polymer ?
#
loop_
_entity_poly.entity_id
_entity_poly.type
_entity_poly.pdbx_seq_one_letter_code
_entity_poly.pdbx_strand_id
1 'polypeptide(L)'
;MLMRKLFLLDIDPATWSIIDELHKNTSCSIKWKNQLSQEFKVYQGVKQGGLLSADLYKLYIEDLLSLYENSTLGCKIGNININAVACADDIALLCDNPYDLQILVNHALQYSQLHYYTLQPQKSVSIQVENKAKKTANHNWNFNLDNKEMPNLDKSTHLGIIRSTIKQNNRSKEKQLAYRQLLIKPDNSNSWYIAIKKLLYKYDFSDIIQFLDNPPKKFEWKNIIQKKVDLYWIHKIIQNSRSYPTLTYLICDIFLPRKIHPIIDLNNDNNPSKGALSIAIKLKLVTGTFMTQSKRASFTKSESPLCKICDDEEEDIEHLLLKCKVLEPIRSPFINQIEDNILKDASISFYKLSTNTQTQLIMDCTKLRYQNSDLLLNRKTEQLCELISRKLCYALHTIRARTISMQKKHSK
;
A
#
# COMPACT_ATOMS: atom_id res chain seq x y z
N MET A 1 16.15 -18.62 29.65
CA MET A 1 15.89 -17.94 28.34
C MET A 1 15.36 -16.52 28.51
N LEU A 2 14.32 -16.29 29.32
CA LEU A 2 13.77 -14.94 29.55
C LEU A 2 14.84 -13.91 29.99
N MET A 3 15.68 -14.25 30.98
CA MET A 3 16.75 -13.33 31.45
C MET A 3 17.78 -13.02 30.37
N ARG A 4 18.08 -13.97 29.49
CA ARG A 4 18.95 -13.73 28.32
C ARG A 4 18.29 -12.76 27.35
N LYS A 5 16.99 -12.89 27.09
CA LYS A 5 16.26 -11.94 26.23
C LYS A 5 16.28 -10.53 26.81
N LEU A 6 16.02 -10.38 28.12
CA LEU A 6 16.10 -9.09 28.81
C LEU A 6 17.50 -8.46 28.71
N PHE A 7 18.56 -9.27 28.82
CA PHE A 7 19.94 -8.80 28.65
C PHE A 7 20.21 -8.30 27.22
N LEU A 8 19.69 -9.00 26.21
CA LEU A 8 19.86 -8.62 24.80
C LEU A 8 19.05 -7.39 24.38
N LEU A 9 18.10 -6.93 25.20
CA LEU A 9 17.35 -5.68 24.99
C LEU A 9 18.06 -4.45 25.58
N ASP A 10 19.30 -4.58 26.04
CA ASP A 10 20.06 -3.52 26.70
C ASP A 10 19.32 -2.87 27.88
N ILE A 11 18.55 -3.68 28.63
CA ILE A 11 17.96 -3.24 29.90
C ILE A 11 19.08 -2.94 30.89
N ASP A 12 18.90 -1.87 31.67
CA ASP A 12 19.90 -1.46 32.63
C ASP A 12 20.24 -2.61 33.61
N PRO A 13 21.52 -2.79 33.98
CA PRO A 13 21.95 -3.92 34.81
C PRO A 13 21.25 -4.00 36.17
N ALA A 14 20.85 -2.86 36.76
CA ALA A 14 20.18 -2.82 38.06
C ALA A 14 18.76 -3.39 37.96
N THR A 15 17.96 -2.93 36.99
CA THR A 15 16.63 -3.47 36.70
C THR A 15 16.69 -4.94 36.31
N TRP A 16 17.66 -5.33 35.47
CA TRP A 16 17.87 -6.73 35.11
C TRP A 16 18.13 -7.59 36.35
N SER A 17 19.00 -7.14 37.26
CA SER A 17 19.32 -7.86 38.50
C SER A 17 18.10 -8.02 39.41
N ILE A 18 17.28 -6.97 39.53
CA ILE A 18 16.04 -7.04 40.31
C ILE A 18 15.08 -8.07 39.70
N ILE A 19 14.89 -8.04 38.38
CA ILE A 19 14.01 -8.99 37.70
C ILE A 19 14.52 -10.43 37.86
N ASP A 20 15.83 -10.65 37.72
CA ASP A 20 16.46 -11.96 37.91
C ASP A 20 16.29 -12.46 39.35
N GLU A 21 16.54 -11.60 40.35
CA GLU A 21 16.35 -11.92 41.76
C GLU A 21 14.89 -12.23 42.10
N LEU A 22 13.93 -11.52 41.50
CA LEU A 22 12.50 -11.80 41.65
C LEU A 22 12.07 -13.18 41.14
N HIS A 23 12.86 -13.82 40.27
CA HIS A 23 12.59 -15.16 39.75
C HIS A 23 13.45 -16.23 40.42
N LYS A 24 14.56 -15.87 41.09
CA LYS A 24 15.38 -16.80 41.87
C LYS A 24 14.66 -17.25 43.13
N ASN A 25 14.84 -18.53 43.49
CA ASN A 25 14.35 -19.14 44.72
C ASN A 25 12.88 -18.83 45.06
N THR A 26 12.04 -18.63 44.06
CA THR A 26 10.64 -18.28 44.28
C THR A 26 9.89 -19.49 44.83
N SER A 27 9.12 -19.27 45.88
CA SER A 27 8.18 -20.24 46.46
C SER A 27 6.77 -19.66 46.49
N CYS A 28 5.77 -20.54 46.47
CA CYS A 28 4.37 -20.20 46.48
C CYS A 28 3.60 -21.04 47.50
N SER A 29 2.49 -20.50 47.99
CA SER A 29 1.50 -21.19 48.82
C SER A 29 0.11 -20.77 48.37
N ILE A 30 -0.86 -21.68 48.45
CA ILE A 30 -2.24 -21.42 48.06
C ILE A 30 -3.05 -21.09 49.31
N LYS A 31 -3.73 -19.94 49.33
CA LYS A 31 -4.67 -19.58 50.39
C LYS A 31 -6.10 -19.96 49.98
N TRP A 32 -6.71 -20.89 50.69
CA TRP A 32 -8.10 -21.32 50.48
C TRP A 32 -8.85 -21.37 51.81
N LYS A 33 -10.02 -20.73 51.91
CA LYS A 33 -10.84 -20.65 53.14
C LYS A 33 -10.01 -20.31 54.40
N ASN A 34 -9.16 -19.29 54.32
CA ASN A 34 -8.23 -18.86 55.38
C ASN A 34 -7.16 -19.88 55.81
N GLN A 35 -7.00 -20.99 55.09
CA GLN A 35 -5.89 -21.93 55.29
C GLN A 35 -4.86 -21.75 54.17
N LEU A 36 -3.58 -21.87 54.54
CA LEU A 36 -2.47 -21.89 53.59
C LEU A 36 -2.06 -23.33 53.33
N SER A 37 -1.74 -23.65 52.07
CA SER A 37 -1.09 -24.90 51.72
C SER A 37 0.34 -24.95 52.27
N GLN A 38 0.95 -26.13 52.19
CA GLN A 38 2.41 -26.23 52.28
C GLN A 38 3.05 -25.40 51.16
N GLU A 39 4.21 -24.83 51.48
CA GLU A 39 5.01 -24.07 50.54
C GLU A 39 5.64 -25.00 49.49
N PHE A 40 5.59 -24.59 48.23
CA PHE A 40 6.24 -25.30 47.14
C PHE A 40 7.11 -24.35 46.31
N LYS A 41 8.24 -24.85 45.84
CA LYS A 41 9.17 -24.08 45.00
C LYS A 41 8.63 -23.96 43.57
N VAL A 42 8.78 -22.77 42.99
CA VAL A 42 8.46 -22.48 41.59
C VAL A 42 9.77 -22.41 40.82
N TYR A 43 10.00 -23.40 39.97
CA TYR A 43 11.23 -23.50 39.19
C TYR A 43 11.16 -22.77 37.84
N GLN A 44 9.95 -22.61 37.28
CA GLN A 44 9.76 -22.06 35.94
C GLN A 44 8.45 -21.28 35.85
N GLY A 45 8.46 -20.22 35.04
CA GLY A 45 7.30 -19.39 34.73
C GLY A 45 7.42 -17.97 35.28
N VAL A 46 6.49 -17.11 34.86
CA VAL A 46 6.31 -15.77 35.41
C VAL A 46 5.27 -15.81 36.52
N LYS A 47 5.39 -14.97 37.54
CA LYS A 47 4.47 -14.94 38.68
C LYS A 47 3.06 -14.54 38.24
N GLN A 48 2.06 -15.40 38.41
CA GLN A 48 0.67 -15.01 38.14
C GLN A 48 0.25 -13.86 39.08
N GLY A 49 -0.37 -12.81 38.52
CA GLY A 49 -0.72 -11.60 39.27
C GLY A 49 0.44 -10.63 39.52
N GLY A 50 1.66 -10.95 39.09
CA GLY A 50 2.79 -10.03 39.13
C GLY A 50 2.61 -8.90 38.12
N LEU A 51 2.96 -7.67 38.51
CA LEU A 51 2.81 -6.46 37.69
C LEU A 51 3.53 -6.59 36.33
N LEU A 52 4.75 -7.13 36.34
CA LEU A 52 5.60 -7.27 35.14
C LEU A 52 5.33 -8.55 34.34
N SER A 53 4.59 -9.50 34.89
CA SER A 53 4.50 -10.85 34.33
C SER A 53 3.88 -10.86 32.93
N ALA A 54 2.92 -9.96 32.66
CA ALA A 54 2.31 -9.83 31.35
C ALA A 54 3.32 -9.35 30.29
N ASP A 55 4.16 -8.37 30.62
CA ASP A 55 5.15 -7.83 29.68
C ASP A 55 6.32 -8.79 29.48
N LEU A 56 6.74 -9.47 30.55
CA LEU A 56 7.72 -10.56 30.47
C LEU A 56 7.23 -11.71 29.59
N TYR A 57 5.93 -12.04 29.65
CA TYR A 57 5.34 -13.04 28.77
C TYR A 57 5.29 -12.58 27.30
N LYS A 58 4.94 -11.33 27.04
CA LYS A 58 4.96 -10.78 25.66
C LYS A 58 6.36 -10.86 25.08
N LEU A 59 7.37 -10.42 25.82
CA LEU A 59 8.78 -10.57 25.41
C LEU A 59 9.16 -12.03 25.17
N TYR A 60 8.62 -12.92 26.00
CA TYR A 60 8.87 -14.35 25.86
C TYR A 60 8.36 -14.89 24.54
N ILE A 61 7.15 -14.54 24.12
CA ILE A 61 6.50 -15.08 22.92
C ILE A 61 6.87 -14.32 21.63
N GLU A 62 7.46 -13.12 21.75
CA GLU A 62 7.78 -12.22 20.64
C GLU A 62 8.48 -12.93 19.47
N ASP A 63 9.58 -13.65 19.71
CA ASP A 63 10.34 -14.32 18.63
C ASP A 63 9.47 -15.27 17.79
N LEU A 64 8.49 -15.96 18.40
CA LEU A 64 7.56 -16.82 17.68
C LEU A 64 6.60 -16.01 16.81
N LEU A 65 6.10 -14.89 17.35
CA LEU A 65 5.21 -13.99 16.61
C LEU A 65 5.96 -13.28 15.48
N SER A 66 7.19 -12.82 15.72
CA SER A 66 8.05 -12.24 14.69
C SER A 66 8.40 -13.26 13.61
N LEU A 67 8.60 -14.54 13.97
CA LEU A 67 8.79 -15.62 12.99
C LEU A 67 7.56 -15.76 12.08
N TYR A 68 6.35 -15.68 12.65
CA TYR A 68 5.12 -15.75 11.88
C TYR A 68 4.86 -14.50 11.03
N GLU A 69 5.16 -13.33 11.55
CA GLU A 69 5.02 -12.05 10.85
C GLU A 69 5.98 -11.95 9.66
N ASN A 70 7.21 -12.45 9.78
CA ASN A 70 8.20 -12.44 8.70
C ASN A 70 8.10 -13.64 7.75
N SER A 71 7.21 -14.60 8.03
CA SER A 71 7.02 -15.78 7.19
C SER A 71 6.33 -15.43 5.86
N THR A 72 6.70 -16.15 4.81
CA THR A 72 5.96 -16.12 3.53
C THR A 72 4.72 -17.03 3.53
N LEU A 73 4.61 -17.91 4.51
CA LEU A 73 3.52 -18.88 4.68
C LEU A 73 2.28 -18.21 5.28
N GLY A 74 1.13 -18.87 5.17
CA GLY A 74 -0.11 -18.47 5.87
C GLY A 74 -0.98 -17.51 5.06
N CYS A 75 -1.70 -16.59 5.74
CA CYS A 75 -2.68 -15.69 5.13
C CYS A 75 -2.23 -14.23 5.12
N LYS A 76 -2.53 -13.51 4.03
CA LYS A 76 -2.19 -12.09 3.86
C LYS A 76 -3.39 -11.25 3.49
N ILE A 77 -3.42 -10.01 3.97
CA ILE A 77 -4.32 -8.96 3.48
C ILE A 77 -3.46 -7.91 2.75
N GLY A 78 -3.48 -7.96 1.42
CA GLY A 78 -2.55 -7.17 0.61
C GLY A 78 -1.12 -7.60 0.90
N ASN A 79 -0.30 -6.68 1.41
CA ASN A 79 1.10 -6.94 1.76
C ASN A 79 1.30 -7.21 3.26
N ILE A 80 0.23 -7.27 4.05
CA ILE A 80 0.30 -7.46 5.50
C ILE A 80 0.04 -8.94 5.81
N ASN A 81 0.99 -9.59 6.48
CA ASN A 81 0.86 -10.94 6.99
C ASN A 81 -0.07 -10.94 8.21
N ILE A 82 -1.05 -11.83 8.23
CA ILE A 82 -2.03 -11.95 9.34
C ILE A 82 -2.06 -13.37 9.91
N ASN A 83 -0.93 -14.05 9.84
CA ASN A 83 -0.80 -15.48 10.10
C ASN A 83 -1.08 -15.88 11.55
N ALA A 84 -0.87 -14.98 12.51
CA ALA A 84 -0.99 -15.27 13.92
C ALA A 84 -1.67 -14.10 14.63
N VAL A 85 -2.74 -14.40 15.36
CA VAL A 85 -3.41 -13.46 16.26
C VAL A 85 -3.30 -14.03 17.67
N ALA A 86 -2.48 -13.38 18.49
CA ALA A 86 -2.19 -13.83 19.85
C ALA A 86 -2.92 -12.98 20.90
N CYS A 87 -3.37 -13.63 21.97
CA CYS A 87 -3.89 -13.00 23.18
C CYS A 87 -3.52 -13.85 24.38
N ALA A 88 -2.58 -13.36 25.20
CA ALA A 88 -1.96 -14.17 26.25
C ALA A 88 -1.48 -15.52 25.68
N ASP A 89 -1.89 -16.64 26.27
CA ASP A 89 -1.52 -18.00 25.86
C ASP A 89 -2.29 -18.55 24.65
N ASP A 90 -3.36 -17.89 24.22
CA ASP A 90 -4.11 -18.26 23.01
C ASP A 90 -3.47 -17.65 21.76
N ILE A 91 -3.11 -18.49 20.78
CA ILE A 91 -2.65 -18.06 19.45
C ILE A 91 -3.55 -18.70 18.39
N ALA A 92 -4.25 -17.86 17.62
CA ALA A 92 -5.03 -18.28 16.46
C ALA A 92 -4.18 -18.14 15.20
N LEU A 93 -3.90 -19.27 14.53
CA LEU A 93 -3.20 -19.30 13.25
C LEU A 93 -4.20 -19.22 12.09
N LEU A 94 -3.88 -18.42 11.07
CA LEU A 94 -4.70 -18.18 9.89
C LEU A 94 -3.90 -18.48 8.61
N CYS A 95 -4.38 -19.43 7.81
CA CYS A 95 -3.75 -19.84 6.56
C CYS A 95 -4.79 -20.01 5.45
N ASP A 96 -4.41 -19.75 4.21
CA ASP A 96 -5.18 -20.09 3.01
C ASP A 96 -4.78 -21.45 2.40
N ASN A 97 -3.64 -22.00 2.83
CA ASN A 97 -3.12 -23.31 2.46
C ASN A 97 -2.99 -24.22 3.71
N PRO A 98 -3.52 -25.46 3.69
CA PRO A 98 -3.40 -26.40 4.80
C PRO A 98 -1.95 -26.84 5.08
N TYR A 99 -1.11 -27.01 4.07
CA TYR A 99 0.29 -27.40 4.29
C TYR A 99 1.06 -26.34 5.09
N ASP A 100 0.83 -25.06 4.76
CA ASP A 100 1.38 -23.93 5.50
C ASP A 100 0.94 -23.95 6.97
N LEU A 101 -0.33 -24.25 7.24
CA LEU A 101 -0.84 -24.36 8.61
C LEU A 101 -0.09 -25.42 9.41
N GLN A 102 0.13 -26.61 8.85
CA GLN A 102 0.90 -27.65 9.54
C GLN A 102 2.35 -27.22 9.81
N ILE A 103 2.98 -26.51 8.87
CA ILE A 103 4.33 -25.95 9.08
C ILE A 103 4.33 -24.93 10.22
N LEU A 104 3.36 -24.01 10.27
CA LEU A 104 3.26 -23.03 11.36
C LEU A 104 2.99 -23.70 12.72
N VAL A 105 2.19 -24.76 12.77
CA VAL A 105 1.98 -25.59 13.96
C VAL A 105 3.30 -26.27 14.39
N ASN A 106 4.07 -26.79 13.44
CA ASN A 106 5.38 -27.39 13.73
C ASN A 106 6.37 -26.35 14.28
N HIS A 107 6.35 -25.10 13.79
CA HIS A 107 7.15 -24.02 14.40
C HIS A 107 6.72 -23.75 15.84
N ALA A 108 5.42 -23.75 16.15
CA ALA A 108 4.94 -23.60 17.53
C ALA A 108 5.46 -24.74 18.42
N LEU A 109 5.46 -25.98 17.90
CA LEU A 109 5.96 -27.15 18.61
C LEU A 109 7.46 -27.04 18.88
N GLN A 110 8.27 -26.74 17.85
CA GLN A 110 9.71 -26.55 17.97
C GLN A 110 10.05 -25.43 18.95
N TYR A 111 9.33 -24.30 18.85
CA TYR A 111 9.50 -23.19 19.78
C TYR A 111 9.17 -23.64 21.20
N SER A 112 8.04 -24.31 21.43
CA SER A 112 7.66 -24.77 22.77
C SER A 112 8.66 -25.75 23.39
N GLN A 113 9.25 -26.65 22.59
CA GLN A 113 10.32 -27.56 23.00
C GLN A 113 11.61 -26.81 23.39
N LEU A 114 12.06 -25.87 22.55
CA LEU A 114 13.24 -25.03 22.83
C LEU A 114 13.03 -24.18 24.10
N HIS A 115 11.80 -23.75 24.32
CA HIS A 115 11.37 -22.87 25.40
C HIS A 115 10.76 -23.62 26.59
N TYR A 116 10.93 -24.94 26.65
CA TYR A 116 10.53 -25.80 27.77
C TYR A 116 9.07 -25.62 28.26
N TYR A 117 8.13 -25.42 27.34
CA TYR A 117 6.71 -25.46 27.65
C TYR A 117 5.96 -26.42 26.73
N THR A 118 4.79 -26.87 27.15
CA THR A 118 4.03 -27.90 26.44
C THR A 118 2.74 -27.33 25.89
N LEU A 119 2.52 -27.50 24.60
CA LEU A 119 1.23 -27.23 23.96
C LEU A 119 0.26 -28.39 24.24
N GLN A 120 -1.05 -28.12 24.23
CA GLN A 120 -2.07 -29.10 24.58
C GLN A 120 -2.88 -29.52 23.34
N PRO A 121 -2.54 -30.63 22.66
CA PRO A 121 -3.17 -31.01 21.39
C PRO A 121 -4.69 -31.11 21.46
N GLN A 122 -5.23 -31.62 22.57
CA GLN A 122 -6.68 -31.74 22.76
C GLN A 122 -7.41 -30.39 22.91
N LYS A 123 -6.69 -29.33 23.30
CA LYS A 123 -7.23 -27.96 23.38
C LYS A 123 -6.94 -27.14 22.12
N SER A 124 -5.95 -27.54 21.32
CA SER A 124 -5.60 -26.92 20.05
C SER A 124 -6.52 -27.44 18.94
N VAL A 125 -7.52 -26.63 18.59
CA VAL A 125 -8.56 -27.00 17.61
C VAL A 125 -8.24 -26.40 16.23
N SER A 126 -8.51 -27.15 15.16
CA SER A 126 -8.56 -26.63 13.80
C SER A 126 -9.99 -26.40 13.34
N ILE A 127 -10.25 -25.27 12.66
CA ILE A 127 -11.54 -24.97 12.01
C ILE A 127 -11.28 -24.70 10.53
N GLN A 128 -11.95 -25.44 9.65
CA GLN A 128 -11.79 -25.30 8.20
C GLN A 128 -12.96 -24.51 7.61
N VAL A 129 -12.66 -23.36 7.01
CA VAL A 129 -13.68 -22.49 6.40
C VAL A 129 -13.69 -22.70 4.89
N GLU A 130 -14.62 -23.53 4.40
CA GLU A 130 -14.74 -23.81 2.97
C GLU A 130 -15.48 -22.70 2.21
N ASN A 131 -14.99 -22.42 1.00
CA ASN A 131 -15.71 -21.56 0.07
C ASN A 131 -16.76 -22.38 -0.70
N LYS A 132 -18.04 -22.15 -0.40
CA LYS A 132 -19.19 -22.83 -1.03
C LYS A 132 -19.18 -22.82 -2.57
N ALA A 133 -18.48 -21.86 -3.21
CA ALA A 133 -18.38 -21.74 -4.66
C ALA A 133 -17.29 -22.63 -5.30
N LYS A 134 -16.36 -23.17 -4.51
CA LYS A 134 -15.28 -24.08 -4.97
C LYS A 134 -15.42 -25.43 -4.27
N LYS A 135 -16.55 -26.11 -4.47
CA LYS A 135 -16.72 -27.52 -4.06
C LYS A 135 -15.87 -28.41 -4.97
N THR A 136 -14.57 -28.44 -4.73
CA THR A 136 -13.66 -29.45 -5.30
C THR A 136 -13.24 -30.35 -4.16
N ALA A 137 -13.76 -31.58 -4.16
CA ALA A 137 -13.48 -32.71 -3.27
C ALA A 137 -13.38 -32.41 -1.76
N ASN A 138 -14.27 -32.99 -0.95
CA ASN A 138 -14.19 -33.00 0.52
C ASN A 138 -12.78 -33.42 0.99
N HIS A 139 -11.92 -32.46 1.30
CA HIS A 139 -10.62 -32.72 1.92
C HIS A 139 -10.73 -32.20 3.35
N ASN A 140 -11.11 -33.08 4.27
CA ASN A 140 -10.90 -32.82 5.68
C ASN A 140 -9.41 -32.98 5.95
N TRP A 141 -8.73 -31.85 6.18
CA TRP A 141 -7.32 -31.85 6.55
C TRP A 141 -7.17 -32.15 8.04
N ASN A 142 -6.36 -33.14 8.38
CA ASN A 142 -6.06 -33.44 9.77
C ASN A 142 -4.69 -32.83 10.11
N PHE A 143 -4.63 -32.14 11.24
CA PHE A 143 -3.42 -31.48 11.71
C PHE A 143 -2.90 -32.19 12.93
N ASN A 144 -1.57 -32.29 13.05
CA ASN A 144 -0.92 -32.97 14.16
C ASN A 144 -0.12 -31.98 14.98
N LEU A 145 -0.24 -32.10 16.30
CA LEU A 145 0.59 -31.41 17.28
C LEU A 145 1.23 -32.45 18.18
N ASP A 146 2.56 -32.52 18.18
CA ASP A 146 3.32 -33.51 18.96
C ASP A 146 2.89 -34.96 18.65
N ASN A 147 2.78 -35.30 17.36
CA ASN A 147 2.29 -36.59 16.85
C ASN A 147 0.87 -36.97 17.30
N LYS A 148 0.12 -36.05 17.91
CA LYS A 148 -1.28 -36.23 18.28
C LYS A 148 -2.17 -35.40 17.37
N GLU A 149 -3.23 -36.01 16.89
CA GLU A 149 -4.20 -35.35 16.02
C GLU A 149 -4.96 -34.26 16.79
N MET A 150 -5.02 -33.07 16.20
CA MET A 150 -5.78 -31.93 16.69
C MET A 150 -7.27 -32.12 16.35
N PRO A 151 -8.20 -31.81 17.26
CA PRO A 151 -9.63 -31.88 16.95
C PRO A 151 -10.00 -30.94 15.80
N ASN A 152 -10.63 -31.49 14.77
CA ASN A 152 -11.20 -30.73 13.67
C ASN A 152 -12.69 -30.46 13.93
N LEU A 153 -13.05 -29.19 14.17
CA LEU A 153 -14.39 -28.81 14.62
C LEU A 153 -15.01 -27.75 13.70
N ASP A 154 -16.33 -27.82 13.50
CA ASP A 154 -17.09 -26.78 12.80
C ASP A 154 -17.23 -25.49 13.61
N LYS A 155 -17.07 -25.57 14.93
CA LYS A 155 -17.17 -24.44 15.86
C LYS A 155 -16.30 -24.63 17.10
N SER A 156 -15.69 -23.54 17.57
CA SER A 156 -14.97 -23.51 18.85
C SER A 156 -15.06 -22.12 19.48
N THR A 157 -14.92 -22.06 20.81
CA THR A 157 -14.86 -20.79 21.54
C THR A 157 -13.42 -20.31 21.60
N HIS A 158 -13.17 -19.10 21.10
CA HIS A 158 -11.87 -18.43 21.19
C HIS A 158 -12.08 -17.03 21.79
N LEU A 159 -11.47 -16.76 22.94
CA LEU A 159 -11.61 -15.51 23.70
C LEU A 159 -13.07 -15.14 24.01
N GLY A 160 -13.89 -16.14 24.37
CA GLY A 160 -15.32 -15.95 24.70
C GLY A 160 -16.26 -15.76 23.49
N ILE A 161 -15.72 -15.83 22.27
CA ILE A 161 -16.44 -15.68 20.99
C ILE A 161 -16.48 -17.03 20.27
N ILE A 162 -17.67 -17.44 19.80
CA ILE A 162 -17.82 -18.70 19.06
C ILE A 162 -17.38 -18.47 17.60
N ARG A 163 -16.27 -19.07 17.21
CA ARG A 163 -15.83 -19.13 15.80
C ARG A 163 -16.53 -20.32 15.15
N SER A 164 -17.16 -20.11 14.00
CA SER A 164 -17.84 -21.19 13.28
C SER A 164 -17.77 -21.02 11.76
N THR A 165 -18.01 -22.11 11.04
CA THR A 165 -18.06 -22.15 9.56
C THR A 165 -19.35 -21.58 8.97
N ILE A 166 -20.35 -21.26 9.81
CA ILE A 166 -21.68 -20.81 9.40
C ILE A 166 -21.82 -19.29 9.62
N LYS A 167 -22.50 -18.61 8.69
CA LYS A 167 -22.88 -17.20 8.86
C LYS A 167 -23.70 -17.03 10.15
N GLN A 168 -23.20 -16.19 11.05
CA GLN A 168 -23.88 -15.91 12.31
C GLN A 168 -25.13 -15.06 12.10
N ASN A 169 -26.12 -15.27 12.97
CA ASN A 169 -27.40 -14.56 12.94
C ASN A 169 -27.24 -13.09 13.41
N ASN A 170 -28.19 -12.21 13.08
CA ASN A 170 -28.21 -10.79 13.43
C ASN A 170 -28.20 -10.50 14.94
N ARG A 171 -28.33 -11.50 15.81
CA ARG A 171 -28.24 -11.38 17.28
C ARG A 171 -26.92 -11.92 17.85
N SER A 172 -25.89 -12.07 17.03
CA SER A 172 -24.60 -12.62 17.46
C SER A 172 -23.91 -11.72 18.50
N LYS A 173 -23.11 -12.33 19.39
CA LYS A 173 -22.32 -11.60 20.39
C LYS A 173 -21.32 -10.64 19.73
N GLU A 174 -20.89 -10.98 18.53
CA GLU A 174 -19.97 -10.24 17.67
C GLU A 174 -20.60 -8.93 17.19
N LYS A 175 -21.88 -8.97 16.77
CA LYS A 175 -22.63 -7.75 16.44
C LYS A 175 -22.75 -6.88 17.69
N GLN A 176 -23.18 -7.44 18.82
CA GLN A 176 -23.30 -6.68 20.08
C GLN A 176 -21.96 -6.04 20.52
N LEU A 177 -20.86 -6.78 20.39
CA LEU A 177 -19.52 -6.28 20.67
C LEU A 177 -19.14 -5.13 19.73
N ALA A 178 -19.42 -5.26 18.43
CA ALA A 178 -19.17 -4.20 17.46
C ALA A 178 -19.92 -2.91 17.82
N TYR A 179 -21.23 -3.00 18.14
CA TYR A 179 -22.03 -1.85 18.60
C TYR A 179 -21.42 -1.22 19.85
N ARG A 180 -21.14 -2.04 20.85
CA ARG A 180 -20.58 -1.58 22.12
C ARG A 180 -19.24 -0.87 21.91
N GLN A 181 -18.35 -1.43 21.09
CA GLN A 181 -17.04 -0.83 20.83
C GLN A 181 -17.17 0.50 20.07
N LEU A 182 -18.07 0.60 19.09
CA LEU A 182 -18.29 1.83 18.32
C LEU A 182 -18.94 2.95 19.14
N LEU A 183 -19.79 2.62 20.12
CA LEU A 183 -20.50 3.58 20.96
C LEU A 183 -19.68 4.05 22.17
N ILE A 184 -18.90 3.14 22.79
CA ILE A 184 -18.22 3.44 24.07
C ILE A 184 -16.81 3.97 23.86
N LYS A 185 -16.08 3.51 22.84
CA LYS A 185 -14.67 3.87 22.69
C LYS A 185 -14.54 5.30 22.16
N PRO A 186 -13.66 6.12 22.76
CA PRO A 186 -13.37 7.45 22.25
C PRO A 186 -12.67 7.37 20.88
N ASP A 187 -12.78 8.41 20.08
CA ASP A 187 -12.22 8.43 18.72
C ASP A 187 -10.69 8.38 18.71
N ASN A 188 -9.99 8.67 19.81
CA ASN A 188 -8.53 8.51 19.93
C ASN A 188 -8.09 7.08 20.31
N SER A 189 -9.02 6.16 20.52
CA SER A 189 -8.73 4.77 20.88
C SER A 189 -7.99 4.00 19.77
N ASN A 190 -7.06 3.13 20.18
CA ASN A 190 -6.39 2.15 19.29
C ASN A 190 -7.27 0.93 18.94
N SER A 191 -8.57 0.99 19.24
CA SER A 191 -9.50 -0.08 18.88
C SER A 191 -9.65 -0.22 17.37
N TRP A 192 -9.59 -1.47 16.88
CA TRP A 192 -9.83 -1.81 15.48
C TRP A 192 -11.17 -1.27 14.95
N TYR A 193 -12.22 -1.27 15.77
CA TYR A 193 -13.52 -0.71 15.38
C TYR A 193 -13.48 0.81 15.17
N ILE A 194 -12.68 1.52 15.95
CA ILE A 194 -12.47 2.96 15.79
C ILE A 194 -11.59 3.24 14.57
N ALA A 195 -10.60 2.39 14.28
CA ALA A 195 -9.83 2.47 13.04
C ALA A 195 -10.72 2.28 11.80
N ILE A 196 -11.64 1.29 11.81
CA ILE A 196 -12.65 1.12 10.77
C ILE A 196 -13.54 2.37 10.68
N LYS A 197 -14.01 2.90 11.81
CA LYS A 197 -14.85 4.10 11.85
C LYS A 197 -14.18 5.30 11.18
N LYS A 198 -12.92 5.57 11.53
CA LYS A 198 -12.11 6.62 10.88
C LYS A 198 -11.94 6.38 9.38
N LEU A 199 -11.69 5.12 8.98
CA LEU A 199 -11.52 4.76 7.57
C LEU A 199 -12.81 4.99 6.78
N LEU A 200 -13.96 4.61 7.34
CA LEU A 200 -15.27 4.82 6.74
C LEU A 200 -15.57 6.31 6.62
N TYR A 201 -15.34 7.12 7.66
CA TYR A 201 -15.52 8.57 7.57
C TYR A 201 -14.61 9.23 6.54
N LYS A 202 -13.35 8.79 6.40
CA LYS A 202 -12.43 9.30 5.38
C LYS A 202 -13.02 9.19 3.97
N TYR A 203 -13.82 8.16 3.71
CA TYR A 203 -14.49 7.92 2.43
C TYR A 203 -15.97 8.31 2.47
N ASP A 204 -16.37 9.20 3.38
CA ASP A 204 -17.71 9.77 3.45
C ASP A 204 -18.82 8.71 3.67
N PHE A 205 -18.53 7.77 4.58
CA PHE A 205 -19.51 6.87 5.18
C PHE A 205 -19.81 7.35 6.60
N SER A 206 -20.91 8.09 6.75
CA SER A 206 -21.27 8.76 8.00
C SER A 206 -22.04 7.87 8.99
N ASP A 207 -22.84 6.93 8.52
CA ASP A 207 -23.72 6.11 9.37
C ASP A 207 -23.33 4.62 9.37
N ILE A 208 -22.29 4.30 10.13
CA ILE A 208 -21.77 2.93 10.27
C ILE A 208 -22.79 2.04 10.97
N ILE A 209 -23.58 2.60 11.89
CA ILE A 209 -24.59 1.86 12.64
C ILE A 209 -25.70 1.40 11.69
N GLN A 210 -26.15 2.26 10.77
CA GLN A 210 -27.09 1.87 9.72
C GLN A 210 -26.57 0.70 8.87
N PHE A 211 -25.29 0.69 8.50
CA PHE A 211 -24.69 -0.43 7.75
C PHE A 211 -24.58 -1.72 8.57
N LEU A 212 -24.49 -1.63 9.91
CA LEU A 212 -24.53 -2.81 10.79
C LEU A 212 -25.96 -3.34 10.99
N ASP A 213 -26.96 -2.47 10.97
CA ASP A 213 -28.37 -2.86 11.07
C ASP A 213 -28.90 -3.45 9.78
N ASN A 214 -28.59 -2.83 8.66
CA ASN A 214 -29.02 -3.24 7.33
C ASN A 214 -27.80 -3.44 6.41
N PRO A 215 -27.05 -4.54 6.59
CA PRO A 215 -25.84 -4.77 5.80
C PRO A 215 -26.21 -4.99 4.32
N PRO A 216 -25.64 -4.19 3.40
CA PRO A 216 -25.87 -4.36 1.97
C PRO A 216 -25.34 -5.70 1.49
N LYS A 217 -25.88 -6.21 0.36
CA LYS A 217 -25.37 -7.46 -0.23
C LYS A 217 -23.92 -7.27 -0.65
N LYS A 218 -23.13 -8.36 -0.64
CA LYS A 218 -21.69 -8.34 -0.96
C LYS A 218 -21.36 -7.58 -2.25
N PHE A 219 -22.16 -7.77 -3.30
CA PHE A 219 -21.96 -7.10 -4.59
C PHE A 219 -22.25 -5.60 -4.52
N GLU A 220 -23.38 -5.22 -3.93
CA GLU A 220 -23.77 -3.82 -3.71
C GLU A 220 -22.72 -3.10 -2.86
N TRP A 221 -22.32 -3.71 -1.75
CA TRP A 221 -21.29 -3.16 -0.87
C TRP A 221 -19.96 -2.93 -1.59
N LYS A 222 -19.53 -3.90 -2.39
CA LYS A 222 -18.32 -3.77 -3.21
C LYS A 222 -18.42 -2.58 -4.15
N ASN A 223 -19.55 -2.40 -4.83
CA ASN A 223 -19.75 -1.29 -5.77
C ASN A 223 -19.80 0.07 -5.05
N ILE A 224 -20.48 0.15 -3.90
CA ILE A 224 -20.56 1.38 -3.10
C ILE A 224 -19.17 1.79 -2.62
N ILE A 225 -18.41 0.86 -2.02
CA ILE A 225 -17.02 1.11 -1.58
C ILE A 225 -16.18 1.58 -2.76
N GLN A 226 -16.20 0.84 -3.87
CA GLN A 226 -15.41 1.16 -5.06
C GLN A 226 -15.69 2.60 -5.51
N LYS A 227 -16.97 2.96 -5.66
CA LYS A 227 -17.39 4.30 -6.10
C LYS A 227 -16.94 5.40 -5.13
N LYS A 228 -17.19 5.24 -3.82
CA LYS A 228 -16.83 6.25 -2.81
C LYS A 228 -15.31 6.44 -2.68
N VAL A 229 -14.55 5.34 -2.69
CA VAL A 229 -13.08 5.38 -2.68
C VAL A 229 -12.54 6.05 -3.95
N ASP A 230 -13.09 5.70 -5.12
CA ASP A 230 -12.68 6.30 -6.39
C ASP A 230 -12.95 7.79 -6.43
N LEU A 231 -14.16 8.22 -6.05
CA LEU A 231 -14.52 9.63 -5.96
C LEU A 231 -13.59 10.40 -5.02
N TYR A 232 -13.31 9.86 -3.82
CA TYR A 232 -12.39 10.51 -2.88
C TYR A 232 -11.02 10.75 -3.50
N TRP A 233 -10.43 9.74 -4.16
CA TRP A 233 -9.09 9.89 -4.74
C TRP A 233 -9.07 10.79 -5.97
N ILE A 234 -10.12 10.76 -6.81
CA ILE A 234 -10.28 11.69 -7.93
C ILE A 234 -10.30 13.13 -7.39
N HIS A 235 -11.18 13.43 -6.43
CA HIS A 235 -11.28 14.76 -5.85
C HIS A 235 -9.97 15.20 -5.19
N LYS A 236 -9.32 14.30 -4.44
CA LYS A 236 -8.05 14.60 -3.78
C LYS A 236 -6.93 14.93 -4.76
N ILE A 237 -6.84 14.21 -5.87
CA ILE A 237 -5.83 14.46 -6.92
C ILE A 237 -6.10 15.80 -7.61
N ILE A 238 -7.35 16.08 -8.00
CA ILE A 238 -7.73 17.35 -8.63
C ILE A 238 -7.49 18.53 -7.67
N GLN A 239 -7.81 18.38 -6.39
CA GLN A 239 -7.57 19.44 -5.41
C GLN A 239 -6.07 19.67 -5.19
N ASN A 240 -5.29 18.59 -5.05
CA ASN A 240 -3.85 18.68 -4.87
C ASN A 240 -3.18 19.28 -6.12
N SER A 241 -3.59 18.91 -7.33
CA SER A 241 -2.96 19.40 -8.56
C SER A 241 -3.07 20.92 -8.71
N ARG A 242 -4.18 21.52 -8.24
CA ARG A 242 -4.35 22.98 -8.23
C ARG A 242 -3.31 23.72 -7.39
N SER A 243 -2.70 23.07 -6.39
CA SER A 243 -1.62 23.67 -5.60
C SER A 243 -0.23 23.57 -6.24
N TYR A 244 -0.09 22.88 -7.38
CA TYR A 244 1.19 22.71 -8.07
C TYR A 244 1.19 23.41 -9.44
N PRO A 245 1.75 24.63 -9.54
CA PRO A 245 1.87 25.35 -10.81
C PRO A 245 2.67 24.56 -11.87
N THR A 246 3.58 23.68 -11.45
CA THR A 246 4.36 22.84 -12.36
C THR A 246 3.51 21.82 -13.13
N LEU A 247 2.29 21.52 -12.66
CA LEU A 247 1.35 20.60 -13.30
C LEU A 247 0.38 21.30 -14.24
N THR A 248 0.65 22.56 -14.62
CA THR A 248 -0.24 23.38 -15.48
C THR A 248 -0.64 22.65 -16.75
N TYR A 249 0.28 21.86 -17.34
CA TYR A 249 0.01 21.13 -18.58
C TYR A 249 -0.46 19.68 -18.39
N LEU A 250 -0.62 19.19 -17.15
CA LEU A 250 -1.10 17.82 -16.88
C LEU A 250 -2.61 17.83 -16.66
N ILE A 251 -3.36 17.07 -17.45
CA ILE A 251 -4.82 17.01 -17.37
C ILE A 251 -5.21 16.05 -16.23
N CYS A 252 -5.26 16.59 -15.02
CA CYS A 252 -5.58 15.82 -13.82
C CYS A 252 -7.06 15.41 -13.72
N ASP A 253 -7.96 16.11 -14.43
CA ASP A 253 -9.42 15.87 -14.38
C ASP A 253 -9.84 14.54 -15.03
N ILE A 254 -8.96 13.92 -15.81
CA ILE A 254 -9.20 12.63 -16.49
C ILE A 254 -8.62 11.46 -15.68
N PHE A 255 -8.07 11.72 -14.50
CA PHE A 255 -7.60 10.67 -13.62
C PHE A 255 -8.75 9.71 -13.29
N LEU A 256 -8.59 8.46 -13.72
CA LEU A 256 -9.50 7.37 -13.40
C LEU A 256 -8.73 6.36 -12.56
N PRO A 257 -9.13 6.12 -11.29
CA PRO A 257 -8.50 5.11 -10.46
C PRO A 257 -8.42 3.78 -11.18
N ARG A 258 -7.27 3.09 -11.03
CA ARG A 258 -6.97 1.78 -11.64
C ARG A 258 -6.88 1.78 -13.16
N LYS A 259 -6.93 2.94 -13.83
CA LYS A 259 -6.57 3.08 -15.24
C LYS A 259 -5.20 3.73 -15.37
N ILE A 260 -4.47 3.30 -16.38
CA ILE A 260 -3.17 3.87 -16.75
C ILE A 260 -3.44 5.21 -17.45
N HIS A 261 -2.69 6.25 -17.06
CA HIS A 261 -2.78 7.54 -17.74
C HIS A 261 -2.23 7.42 -19.18
N PRO A 262 -2.87 8.02 -20.18
CA PRO A 262 -2.46 7.94 -21.60
C PRO A 262 -0.98 8.24 -21.82
N ILE A 263 -0.43 9.24 -21.11
CA ILE A 263 1.00 9.61 -21.15
C ILE A 263 1.97 8.44 -20.94
N ILE A 264 1.59 7.49 -20.08
CA ILE A 264 2.41 6.34 -19.72
C ILE A 264 1.94 5.04 -20.40
N ASP A 265 0.95 5.12 -21.30
CA ASP A 265 0.46 3.96 -22.04
C ASP A 265 1.47 3.53 -23.13
N LEU A 266 1.88 2.26 -23.09
CA LEU A 266 2.83 1.64 -24.03
C LEU A 266 2.16 0.66 -24.99
N ASN A 267 0.85 0.46 -24.93
CA ASN A 267 0.16 -0.60 -25.67
C ASN A 267 0.35 -0.54 -27.20
N ASN A 268 0.70 0.62 -27.77
CA ASN A 268 0.93 0.82 -29.20
C ASN A 268 2.40 1.11 -29.56
N ASP A 269 3.35 0.85 -28.65
CA ASP A 269 4.76 1.10 -28.91
C ASP A 269 5.47 -0.16 -29.44
N ASN A 270 5.92 -0.11 -30.69
CA ASN A 270 6.66 -1.21 -31.33
C ASN A 270 8.02 -1.48 -30.66
N ASN A 271 8.51 -0.59 -29.78
CA ASN A 271 9.76 -0.79 -29.04
C ASN A 271 9.60 -0.34 -27.56
N PRO A 272 9.19 -1.25 -26.66
CA PRO A 272 8.87 -0.91 -25.27
C PRO A 272 10.05 -0.31 -24.47
N SER A 273 11.29 -0.71 -24.74
CA SER A 273 12.46 -0.20 -24.00
C SER A 273 12.79 1.24 -24.38
N LYS A 274 12.74 1.58 -25.68
CA LYS A 274 12.82 2.99 -26.13
C LYS A 274 11.60 3.79 -25.70
N GLY A 275 10.42 3.16 -25.70
CA GLY A 275 9.18 3.73 -25.19
C GLY A 275 9.31 4.20 -23.74
N ALA A 276 9.85 3.37 -22.85
CA ALA A 276 10.06 3.70 -21.44
C ALA A 276 10.96 4.94 -21.24
N LEU A 277 12.05 5.08 -22.01
CA LEU A 277 12.91 6.27 -21.96
C LEU A 277 12.17 7.53 -22.41
N SER A 278 11.38 7.42 -23.48
CA SER A 278 10.60 8.54 -23.98
C SER A 278 9.51 8.98 -23.00
N ILE A 279 8.87 8.03 -22.29
CA ILE A 279 7.94 8.31 -21.18
C ILE A 279 8.67 9.07 -20.06
N ALA A 280 9.85 8.61 -19.65
CA ALA A 280 10.58 9.26 -18.56
C ALA A 280 10.91 10.73 -18.87
N ILE A 281 11.26 11.05 -20.12
CA ILE A 281 11.49 12.43 -20.55
C ILE A 281 10.18 13.22 -20.58
N LYS A 282 9.12 12.66 -21.16
CA LYS A 282 7.82 13.33 -21.23
C LYS A 282 7.27 13.64 -19.84
N LEU A 283 7.32 12.68 -18.92
CA LEU A 283 6.92 12.88 -17.52
C LEU A 283 7.73 13.99 -16.85
N LYS A 284 9.05 14.08 -17.10
CA LYS A 284 9.86 15.18 -16.55
C LYS A 284 9.40 16.54 -17.05
N LEU A 285 9.06 16.64 -18.32
CA LEU A 285 8.53 17.87 -18.89
C LEU A 285 7.19 18.22 -18.26
N VAL A 286 6.22 17.30 -18.32
CA VAL A 286 4.83 17.49 -17.86
C VAL A 286 4.72 17.79 -16.37
N THR A 287 5.60 17.20 -15.56
CA THR A 287 5.64 17.44 -14.10
C THR A 287 6.46 18.65 -13.71
N GLY A 288 7.09 19.33 -14.67
CA GLY A 288 8.00 20.44 -14.43
C GLY A 288 9.30 20.06 -13.71
N THR A 289 9.71 18.80 -13.76
CA THR A 289 11.00 18.32 -13.19
C THR A 289 12.13 18.29 -14.23
N PHE A 290 11.83 18.61 -15.49
CA PHE A 290 12.85 18.75 -16.54
C PHE A 290 13.73 19.99 -16.28
N MET A 291 15.04 19.78 -16.25
CA MET A 291 16.04 20.81 -15.94
C MET A 291 16.46 21.59 -17.20
N THR A 292 15.71 22.66 -17.48
CA THR A 292 16.06 23.65 -18.53
C THR A 292 17.17 24.61 -18.05
N GLN A 293 17.77 25.40 -18.95
CA GLN A 293 18.78 26.39 -18.54
C GLN A 293 18.19 27.49 -17.67
N SER A 294 16.99 28.01 -17.97
CA SER A 294 16.33 29.00 -17.10
C SER A 294 16.14 28.47 -15.67
N LYS A 295 15.78 27.18 -15.51
CA LYS A 295 15.72 26.55 -14.18
C LYS A 295 17.09 26.38 -13.53
N ARG A 296 18.13 26.04 -14.30
CA ARG A 296 19.48 25.92 -13.75
C ARG A 296 19.99 27.27 -13.24
N ALA A 297 19.80 28.33 -14.02
CA ALA A 297 20.16 29.69 -13.66
C ALA A 297 19.41 30.17 -12.40
N SER A 298 18.14 29.83 -12.24
CA SER A 298 17.38 30.19 -11.05
C SER A 298 17.87 29.50 -9.77
N PHE A 299 18.38 28.27 -9.86
CA PHE A 299 18.99 27.56 -8.73
C PHE A 299 20.47 27.90 -8.52
N THR A 300 21.20 28.29 -9.57
CA THR A 300 22.64 28.50 -9.54
C THR A 300 22.99 29.80 -10.28
N LYS A 301 23.34 30.84 -9.53
CA LYS A 301 23.63 32.18 -10.08
C LYS A 301 24.74 32.23 -11.14
N SER A 302 25.61 31.23 -11.21
CA SER A 302 26.71 31.17 -12.19
C SER A 302 26.31 30.53 -13.53
N GLU A 303 25.12 29.96 -13.65
CA GLU A 303 24.63 29.37 -14.91
C GLU A 303 23.82 30.41 -15.69
N SER A 304 24.06 30.48 -17.01
CA SER A 304 23.28 31.33 -17.91
C SER A 304 21.90 30.71 -18.20
N PRO A 305 20.81 31.50 -18.25
CA PRO A 305 19.50 31.03 -18.65
C PRO A 305 19.38 30.78 -20.16
N LEU A 306 20.35 31.25 -20.97
CA LEU A 306 20.34 31.13 -22.42
C LEU A 306 20.38 29.66 -22.89
N CYS A 307 19.68 29.40 -23.99
CA CYS A 307 19.64 28.11 -24.62
C CYS A 307 21.00 27.70 -25.18
N LYS A 308 21.60 26.66 -24.61
CA LYS A 308 22.90 26.13 -25.06
C LYS A 308 22.88 25.53 -26.47
N ILE A 309 21.73 25.51 -27.15
CA ILE A 309 21.57 24.99 -28.50
C ILE A 309 21.61 26.13 -29.52
N CYS A 310 20.83 27.19 -29.32
CA CYS A 310 20.75 28.32 -30.25
C CYS A 310 21.46 29.59 -29.77
N ASP A 311 21.76 29.70 -28.47
CA ASP A 311 22.39 30.85 -27.80
C ASP A 311 21.65 32.20 -27.93
N ASP A 312 20.45 32.19 -28.54
CA ASP A 312 19.64 33.39 -28.82
C ASP A 312 18.67 33.80 -27.69
N GLU A 313 17.99 32.84 -27.06
CA GLU A 313 16.88 33.08 -26.12
C GLU A 313 17.01 32.21 -24.86
N GLU A 314 16.29 32.58 -23.79
CA GLU A 314 16.21 31.76 -22.58
C GLU A 314 15.59 30.38 -22.84
N GLU A 315 16.19 29.32 -22.27
CA GLU A 315 15.67 27.97 -22.40
C GLU A 315 14.64 27.68 -21.32
N ASP A 316 13.38 27.96 -21.63
CA ASP A 316 12.23 27.42 -20.93
C ASP A 316 11.58 26.24 -21.71
N ILE A 317 10.45 25.74 -21.21
CA ILE A 317 9.73 24.64 -21.85
C ILE A 317 9.15 25.08 -23.21
N GLU A 318 8.62 26.29 -23.31
CA GLU A 318 8.03 26.80 -24.55
C GLU A 318 9.10 26.98 -25.63
N HIS A 319 10.25 27.53 -25.26
CA HIS A 319 11.38 27.70 -26.16
C HIS A 319 11.85 26.35 -26.70
N LEU A 320 12.04 25.36 -25.81
CA LEU A 320 12.46 24.01 -26.20
C LEU A 320 11.45 23.35 -27.14
N LEU A 321 10.16 23.44 -26.82
CA LEU A 321 9.10 22.73 -27.54
C LEU A 321 8.62 23.44 -28.79
N LEU A 322 8.69 24.78 -28.86
CA LEU A 322 8.00 25.58 -29.88
C LEU A 322 8.82 26.69 -30.56
N LYS A 323 9.91 27.22 -29.97
CA LYS A 323 10.56 28.44 -30.49
C LYS A 323 12.01 28.25 -30.96
N CYS A 324 12.74 27.29 -30.42
CA CYS A 324 14.16 27.11 -30.72
C CYS A 324 14.38 26.81 -32.23
N LYS A 325 15.00 27.75 -32.94
CA LYS A 325 15.22 27.68 -34.40
C LYS A 325 16.06 26.47 -34.81
N VAL A 326 17.08 26.12 -34.02
CA VAL A 326 17.97 24.98 -34.29
C VAL A 326 17.22 23.65 -34.16
N LEU A 327 16.17 23.60 -33.34
CA LEU A 327 15.35 22.39 -33.15
C LEU A 327 14.20 22.28 -34.16
N GLU A 328 13.95 23.30 -34.98
CA GLU A 328 12.85 23.33 -35.95
C GLU A 328 12.87 22.15 -36.94
N PRO A 329 14.01 21.77 -37.56
CA PRO A 329 14.05 20.65 -38.51
C PRO A 329 13.68 19.30 -37.87
N ILE A 330 13.84 19.18 -36.55
CA ILE A 330 13.47 17.98 -35.79
C ILE A 330 12.01 18.04 -35.37
N ARG A 331 11.50 19.24 -35.06
CA ARG A 331 10.14 19.46 -34.57
C ARG A 331 9.10 19.33 -35.69
N SER A 332 9.34 19.97 -36.83
CA SER A 332 8.36 20.10 -37.91
C SER A 332 7.79 18.77 -38.43
N PRO A 333 8.56 17.66 -38.57
CA PRO A 333 7.98 16.40 -39.02
C PRO A 333 6.97 15.81 -38.03
N PHE A 334 7.20 15.97 -36.72
CA PHE A 334 6.26 15.50 -35.69
C PHE A 334 5.04 16.41 -35.58
N ILE A 335 5.21 17.73 -35.72
CA ILE A 335 4.08 18.67 -35.71
C ILE A 335 3.17 18.43 -36.92
N ASN A 336 3.74 18.19 -38.10
CA ASN A 336 2.96 17.84 -39.29
C ASN A 336 2.19 16.53 -39.10
N GLN A 337 2.81 15.52 -38.47
CA GLN A 337 2.09 14.29 -38.09
C GLN A 337 0.95 14.57 -37.10
N ILE A 338 1.13 15.50 -36.15
CA ILE A 338 0.06 15.89 -35.23
C ILE A 338 -1.08 16.57 -35.99
N GLU A 339 -0.76 17.50 -36.90
CA GLU A 339 -1.76 18.17 -37.74
C GLU A 339 -2.53 17.16 -38.60
N ASP A 340 -1.83 16.31 -39.34
CA ASP A 340 -2.42 15.38 -40.31
C ASP A 340 -3.29 14.30 -39.67
N ASN A 341 -2.91 13.80 -38.49
CA ASN A 341 -3.59 12.66 -37.86
C ASN A 341 -4.64 13.06 -36.81
N ILE A 342 -4.61 14.30 -36.31
CA ILE A 342 -5.47 14.72 -35.19
C ILE A 342 -6.24 15.99 -35.52
N LEU A 343 -5.55 17.04 -35.98
CA LEU A 343 -6.17 18.36 -36.15
C LEU A 343 -6.90 18.51 -37.49
N LYS A 344 -6.56 17.68 -38.48
CA LYS A 344 -7.17 17.65 -39.81
C LYS A 344 -8.68 17.39 -39.76
N ASP A 345 -9.11 16.41 -38.97
CA ASP A 345 -10.54 16.09 -38.80
C ASP A 345 -11.34 17.24 -38.19
N ALA A 346 -10.67 18.09 -37.39
CA ALA A 346 -11.27 19.26 -36.76
C ALA A 346 -11.07 20.56 -37.56
N SER A 347 -10.40 20.52 -38.73
CA SER A 347 -10.01 21.71 -39.51
C SER A 347 -9.22 22.75 -38.70
N ILE A 348 -8.43 22.29 -37.73
CA ILE A 348 -7.59 23.13 -36.87
C ILE A 348 -6.16 23.11 -37.42
N SER A 349 -5.48 24.26 -37.47
CA SER A 349 -4.03 24.31 -37.71
C SER A 349 -3.30 24.53 -36.39
N PHE A 350 -2.26 23.74 -36.15
CA PHE A 350 -1.41 23.83 -34.97
C PHE A 350 -0.83 25.23 -34.80
N TYR A 351 -0.35 25.84 -35.88
CA TYR A 351 0.28 27.17 -35.86
C TYR A 351 -0.72 28.31 -35.61
N LYS A 352 -2.03 28.06 -35.74
CA LYS A 352 -3.08 29.04 -35.39
C LYS A 352 -3.50 28.96 -33.91
N LEU A 353 -3.04 27.96 -33.18
CA LEU A 353 -3.33 27.80 -31.76
C LEU A 353 -2.49 28.77 -30.90
N SER A 354 -3.00 29.10 -29.71
CA SER A 354 -2.19 29.84 -28.73
C SER A 354 -0.96 29.02 -28.30
N THR A 355 0.13 29.69 -27.92
CA THR A 355 1.36 29.03 -27.44
C THR A 355 1.10 28.09 -26.26
N ASN A 356 0.17 28.45 -25.36
CA ASN A 356 -0.24 27.60 -24.26
C ASN A 356 -0.93 26.32 -24.77
N THR A 357 -1.89 26.45 -25.70
CA THR A 357 -2.57 25.29 -26.29
C THR A 357 -1.63 24.39 -27.08
N GLN A 358 -0.66 24.95 -27.82
CA GLN A 358 0.37 24.21 -28.51
C GLN A 358 1.24 23.41 -27.53
N THR A 359 1.69 24.06 -26.46
CA THR A 359 2.48 23.42 -25.40
C THR A 359 1.68 22.32 -24.72
N GLN A 360 0.43 22.59 -24.35
CA GLN A 360 -0.49 21.60 -23.78
C GLN A 360 -0.63 20.37 -24.69
N LEU A 361 -0.82 20.55 -26.00
CA LEU A 361 -1.02 19.44 -26.93
C LEU A 361 0.22 18.53 -27.03
N ILE A 362 1.43 19.09 -26.95
CA ILE A 362 2.67 18.31 -26.92
C ILE A 362 2.84 17.61 -25.56
N MET A 363 2.48 18.29 -24.48
CA MET A 363 2.73 17.85 -23.10
C MET A 363 1.72 16.81 -22.63
N ASP A 364 0.44 17.02 -22.87
CA ASP A 364 -0.64 16.08 -22.55
C ASP A 364 -1.82 16.34 -23.50
N CYS A 365 -1.95 15.46 -24.50
CA CYS A 365 -2.98 15.58 -25.53
C CYS A 365 -4.31 14.93 -25.16
N THR A 366 -4.47 14.47 -23.91
CA THR A 366 -5.67 13.74 -23.46
C THR A 366 -6.96 14.57 -23.66
N LYS A 367 -6.85 15.89 -23.68
CA LYS A 367 -7.98 16.82 -23.87
C LYS A 367 -7.51 18.08 -24.60
N LEU A 368 -8.07 18.34 -25.79
CA LEU A 368 -7.77 19.57 -26.52
C LEU A 368 -8.70 20.69 -26.06
N ARG A 369 -8.13 21.77 -25.50
CA ARG A 369 -8.86 23.01 -25.18
C ARG A 369 -8.76 23.97 -26.37
N TYR A 370 -9.84 24.16 -27.12
CA TYR A 370 -9.89 25.06 -28.29
C TYR A 370 -11.12 25.96 -28.24
N GLN A 371 -10.92 27.29 -28.35
CA GLN A 371 -12.00 28.30 -28.33
C GLN A 371 -13.03 28.11 -27.20
N ASN A 372 -12.57 27.83 -25.98
CA ASN A 372 -13.40 27.53 -24.80
C ASN A 372 -14.29 26.28 -24.92
N SER A 373 -14.06 25.42 -25.91
CA SER A 373 -14.66 24.10 -26.05
C SER A 373 -13.64 23.00 -25.78
N ASP A 374 -14.09 21.95 -25.10
CA ASP A 374 -13.30 20.76 -24.81
C ASP A 374 -13.55 19.71 -25.88
N LEU A 375 -12.59 19.57 -26.81
CA LEU A 375 -12.59 18.50 -27.81
C LEU A 375 -11.98 17.25 -27.18
N LEU A 376 -12.85 16.26 -26.91
CA LEU A 376 -12.42 14.93 -26.49
C LEU A 376 -12.01 14.13 -27.73
N LEU A 377 -10.72 13.77 -27.78
CA LEU A 377 -10.23 12.87 -28.81
C LEU A 377 -10.78 11.47 -28.54
N ASN A 378 -11.08 10.72 -29.61
CA ASN A 378 -11.33 9.30 -29.46
C ASN A 378 -10.04 8.60 -28.99
N ARG A 379 -10.18 7.45 -28.34
CA ARG A 379 -9.05 6.73 -27.71
C ARG A 379 -7.92 6.38 -28.69
N LYS A 380 -8.23 6.09 -29.96
CA LYS A 380 -7.21 5.73 -30.96
C LYS A 380 -6.37 6.96 -31.35
N THR A 381 -7.05 8.08 -31.61
CA THR A 381 -6.42 9.36 -31.94
C THR A 381 -5.59 9.88 -30.77
N GLU A 382 -6.11 9.77 -29.55
CA GLU A 382 -5.42 10.11 -28.31
C GLU A 382 -4.11 9.30 -28.14
N GLN A 383 -4.18 7.97 -28.25
CA GLN A 383 -3.00 7.10 -28.13
C GLN A 383 -1.95 7.38 -29.22
N LEU A 384 -2.38 7.68 -30.45
CA LEU A 384 -1.49 8.04 -31.55
C LEU A 384 -0.82 9.39 -31.31
N CYS A 385 -1.58 10.41 -30.90
CA CYS A 385 -1.05 11.73 -30.56
C CYS A 385 -0.02 11.64 -29.42
N GLU A 386 -0.33 10.83 -28.42
CA GLU A 386 0.52 10.66 -27.25
C GLU A 386 1.83 9.93 -27.62
N LEU A 387 1.76 8.96 -28.54
CA LEU A 387 2.95 8.31 -29.13
C LEU A 387 3.83 9.31 -29.91
N ILE A 388 3.22 10.14 -30.77
CA ILE A 388 3.95 11.11 -31.61
C ILE A 388 4.62 12.18 -30.74
N SER A 389 3.86 12.81 -29.85
CA SER A 389 4.34 13.86 -28.95
C SER A 389 5.42 13.36 -27.99
N ARG A 390 5.31 12.11 -27.51
CA ARG A 390 6.34 11.46 -26.70
C ARG A 390 7.64 11.26 -27.47
N LYS A 391 7.56 10.82 -28.73
CA LYS A 391 8.73 10.70 -29.61
C LYS A 391 9.37 12.07 -29.90
N LEU A 392 8.56 13.10 -30.10
CA LEU A 392 9.02 14.48 -30.26
C LEU A 392 9.81 14.94 -29.03
N CYS A 393 9.24 14.85 -27.83
CA CYS A 393 9.90 15.24 -26.58
C CYS A 393 11.24 14.52 -26.39
N TYR A 394 11.29 13.23 -26.71
CA TYR A 394 12.52 12.44 -26.62
C TYR A 394 13.57 12.84 -27.67
N ALA A 395 13.16 13.11 -28.91
CA ALA A 395 14.04 13.57 -29.98
C ALA A 395 14.69 14.92 -29.65
N LEU A 396 13.89 15.89 -29.19
CA LEU A 396 14.37 17.20 -28.76
C LEU A 396 15.37 17.07 -27.60
N HIS A 397 15.02 16.26 -26.59
CA HIS A 397 15.92 15.99 -25.46
C HIS A 397 17.24 15.36 -25.90
N THR A 398 17.21 14.39 -26.81
CA THR A 398 18.40 13.67 -27.28
C THR A 398 19.38 14.61 -27.96
N ILE A 399 18.88 15.51 -28.80
CA ILE A 399 19.71 16.48 -29.53
C ILE A 399 20.29 17.50 -28.56
N ARG A 400 19.45 18.06 -27.68
CA ARG A 400 19.91 18.93 -26.60
C ARG A 400 21.02 18.30 -25.75
N ALA A 401 20.83 17.06 -25.30
CA ALA A 401 21.80 16.36 -24.47
C ALA A 401 23.13 16.14 -25.20
N ARG A 402 23.09 15.80 -26.49
CA ARG A 402 24.29 15.65 -27.33
C ARG A 402 25.02 16.97 -27.50
N THR A 403 24.33 18.06 -27.86
CA THR A 403 24.94 19.38 -28.04
C THR A 403 25.64 19.85 -26.77
N ILE A 404 24.96 19.75 -25.62
CA ILE A 404 25.53 20.10 -24.31
C ILE A 404 26.74 19.22 -23.97
N SER A 405 26.69 17.93 -24.28
CA SER A 405 27.82 17.02 -24.01
C SER A 405 29.06 17.32 -24.87
N MET A 406 28.86 17.74 -26.12
CA MET A 406 29.95 18.14 -27.03
C MET A 406 30.60 19.44 -26.57
N GLN A 407 29.81 20.45 -26.17
CA GLN A 407 30.33 21.70 -25.62
C GLN A 407 31.19 21.48 -24.37
N LYS A 408 30.77 20.58 -23.47
CA LYS A 408 31.57 20.20 -22.29
C LYS A 408 32.88 19.49 -22.60
N LYS A 409 32.98 18.80 -23.75
CA LYS A 409 34.23 18.17 -24.20
C LYS A 409 35.19 19.17 -24.82
N HIS A 410 34.69 20.26 -25.41
CA HIS A 410 35.52 21.33 -25.98
C HIS A 410 35.96 22.37 -24.94
N SER A 411 35.28 22.47 -23.80
CA SER A 411 35.62 23.37 -22.69
C SER A 411 36.55 22.76 -21.63
N LYS A 412 36.97 21.50 -21.80
CA LYS A 412 37.98 20.80 -20.99
C LYS A 412 39.18 20.56 -21.87
#